data_AF-A0A816YHG7-F1
#
_entry.id   AF-A0A816YHG7-F1
#
_cell.length_a   1.000
_cell.length_b   1.000
_cell.length_c   1.000
_cell.angle_alpha   90.00
_cell.angle_beta   90.00
_cell.angle_gamma   90.00
#
_symmetry.space_group_name_H-M   'P 1'
#
loop_
_entity.id
_entity.type
_entity.pdbx_description
1 polymer ?
#
loop_
_entity_poly.entity_id
_entity_poly.type
_entity_poly.pdbx_seq_one_letter_code
_entity_poly.pdbx_strand_id
1 'polypeptide(L)'
;MAFQKKEKGTKQELLPSLPDDLSACLDGKFHVASNNYKVVCYNSKKGKWDDLASSTKMTSFWFEDCYCVIENVLYSVNDCTFRWYDTEVNMWRDV
;
A
#
# COMPACT_ATOMS: atom_id res chain seq x y z
N MET A 1 22.77 0.60 -6.06
CA MET A 1 24.04 0.87 -5.35
C MET A 1 23.74 1.86 -4.23
N ALA A 2 24.45 1.70 -3.10
CA ALA A 2 24.59 2.63 -1.96
C ALA A 2 23.37 2.71 -1.00
N PHE A 3 23.48 2.77 0.33
CA PHE A 3 24.59 2.79 1.30
C PHE A 3 24.20 1.96 2.54
N GLN A 4 25.16 1.26 3.14
CA GLN A 4 24.99 0.50 4.38
C GLN A 4 25.41 1.36 5.58
N LYS A 5 24.48 1.62 6.51
CA LYS A 5 24.84 2.06 7.87
C LYS A 5 24.98 0.81 8.74
N LYS A 6 26.22 0.47 9.09
CA LYS A 6 26.57 -0.71 9.90
C LYS A 6 26.50 -0.34 11.37
N GLU A 7 25.47 -0.79 12.08
CA GLU A 7 25.43 -0.79 13.54
C GLU A 7 25.44 -2.23 14.07
N LYS A 8 26.24 -2.45 15.13
CA LYS A 8 26.71 -3.76 15.59
C LYS A 8 25.64 -4.50 16.39
N GLY A 9 25.48 -5.79 16.06
CA GLY A 9 25.08 -6.84 17.00
C GLY A 9 23.58 -7.11 17.05
N THR A 10 23.13 -8.16 16.37
CA THR A 10 22.87 -9.53 16.89
C THR A 10 22.49 -10.33 15.64
N LYS A 11 22.81 -11.63 15.57
CA LYS A 11 22.51 -12.46 14.40
C LYS A 11 20.99 -12.57 14.22
N GLN A 12 20.39 -11.66 13.45
CA GLN A 12 19.02 -11.80 12.98
C GLN A 12 19.08 -12.73 11.77
N GLU A 13 18.45 -13.89 11.92
CA GLU A 13 18.12 -14.75 10.80
C GLU A 13 17.26 -13.92 9.85
N LEU A 14 17.80 -13.60 8.67
CA LEU A 14 17.09 -12.87 7.62
C LEU A 14 16.04 -13.82 7.04
N LEU A 15 14.89 -13.90 7.71
CA LEU A 15 13.67 -14.29 7.02
C LEU A 15 13.49 -13.34 5.83
N PRO A 16 12.99 -13.82 4.67
CA PRO A 16 12.65 -12.92 3.58
C PRO A 16 11.76 -11.82 4.16
N SER A 17 12.16 -10.55 3.97
CA SER A 17 11.37 -9.41 4.42
C SER A 17 9.95 -9.61 3.92
N LEU A 18 9.03 -9.90 4.84
CA LEU A 18 7.61 -9.91 4.52
C LEU A 18 7.28 -8.52 3.95
N PRO A 19 6.40 -8.41 2.95
CA PRO A 19 5.95 -7.09 2.52
C PRO A 19 5.45 -6.35 3.77
N ASP A 20 5.96 -5.13 3.99
CA ASP A 20 5.50 -4.30 5.10
C ASP A 20 3.97 -4.19 5.01
N ASP A 21 3.25 -4.24 6.15
CA ASP A 21 1.81 -3.98 6.14
C ASP A 21 1.59 -2.54 5.63
N LEU A 22 1.01 -2.39 4.44
CA LEU A 22 0.83 -1.08 3.81
C LEU A 22 -0.48 -0.47 4.27
N SER A 23 -0.46 0.82 4.53
CA SER A 23 -1.68 1.53 4.93
C SER A 23 -1.79 2.89 4.28
N ALA A 24 -3.03 3.29 3.95
CA ALA A 24 -3.35 4.60 3.40
C ALA A 24 -4.69 5.08 3.92
N CYS A 25 -4.82 6.39 4.06
CA CYS A 25 -6.10 7.03 4.37
C CYS A 25 -6.72 7.55 3.07
N LEU A 26 -7.87 7.02 2.68
CA LEU A 26 -8.61 7.41 1.48
C LEU A 26 -10.10 7.46 1.82
N ASP A 27 -10.80 8.47 1.32
CA ASP A 27 -12.21 8.76 1.59
C ASP A 27 -12.56 8.79 3.08
N GLY A 28 -11.61 9.21 3.92
CA GLY A 28 -11.76 9.18 5.39
C GLY A 28 -11.83 7.78 6.00
N LYS A 29 -11.41 6.74 5.25
CA LYS A 29 -11.29 5.35 5.68
C LYS A 29 -9.83 4.92 5.71
N PHE A 30 -9.49 4.10 6.69
CA PHE A 30 -8.15 3.54 6.81
C PHE A 30 -8.08 2.22 6.04
N HIS A 31 -7.32 2.20 4.96
CA HIS A 31 -7.13 1.03 4.11
C HIS A 31 -5.83 0.35 4.52
N VAL A 32 -5.89 -0.96 4.74
CA VAL A 32 -4.73 -1.78 5.11
C VAL A 32 -4.62 -2.91 4.10
N ALA A 33 -3.46 -3.00 3.44
CA ALA A 33 -3.13 -4.10 2.56
C ALA A 33 -2.40 -5.19 3.37
N SER A 34 -2.88 -6.42 3.28
CA SER A 34 -2.31 -7.59 3.94
C SER A 34 -1.55 -8.46 2.93
N ASN A 35 -0.58 -9.24 3.41
CA ASN A 35 0.31 -10.14 2.65
C ASN A 35 -0.35 -11.04 1.58
N ASN A 36 -1.67 -11.26 1.66
CA ASN A 36 -2.43 -12.02 0.66
C ASN A 36 -3.03 -11.14 -0.46
N TYR A 37 -2.48 -9.96 -0.71
CA TYR A 37 -2.98 -8.96 -1.67
C TYR A 37 -4.44 -8.52 -1.41
N LYS A 38 -4.90 -8.70 -0.18
CA LYS A 38 -6.22 -8.28 0.28
C LYS A 38 -6.13 -6.91 0.91
N VAL A 39 -7.13 -6.08 0.65
CA VAL A 39 -7.28 -4.77 1.28
C VAL A 39 -8.54 -4.82 2.13
N VAL A 40 -8.38 -4.47 3.39
CA VAL A 40 -9.49 -4.21 4.31
C VAL A 40 -9.58 -2.72 4.56
N CYS A 41 -10.80 -2.19 4.65
CA CYS A 41 -10.98 -0.79 5.01
C CYS A 41 -11.69 -0.69 6.36
N TYR A 42 -11.17 0.16 7.23
CA TYR A 42 -11.84 0.50 8.48
C TYR A 42 -12.86 1.60 8.23
N ASN A 43 -14.13 1.27 8.50
CA ASN A 43 -15.23 2.21 8.43
C ASN A 43 -15.49 2.82 9.80
N SER A 44 -14.95 4.03 10.03
CA SER A 44 -15.09 4.74 11.31
C SER A 44 -16.55 4.99 11.71
N LYS A 45 -17.45 5.17 10.74
CA LYS A 45 -18.90 5.39 10.99
C LYS A 45 -19.60 4.13 11.50
N LYS A 46 -19.13 2.95 11.10
CA LYS A 46 -19.71 1.65 11.52
C LYS A 46 -18.90 0.96 12.61
N GLY A 47 -17.69 1.46 12.92
CA GLY A 47 -16.80 0.88 13.91
C GLY A 47 -16.27 -0.52 13.54
N LYS A 48 -16.21 -0.87 12.25
CA LYS A 48 -15.84 -2.21 11.79
C LYS A 48 -14.99 -2.19 10.53
N TRP A 49 -14.29 -3.30 10.29
CA TRP A 49 -13.59 -3.57 9.04
C TRP A 49 -14.60 -4.07 7.99
N ASP A 50 -14.58 -3.45 6.82
CA ASP A 50 -15.33 -3.90 5.64
C ASP A 50 -14.32 -4.52 4.65
N ASP A 51 -14.53 -5.79 4.28
CA ASP A 51 -13.74 -6.48 3.25
C ASP A 51 -14.05 -5.87 1.87
N LEU A 52 -13.05 -5.27 1.22
CA LEU A 52 -13.22 -4.82 -0.17
C LEU A 52 -13.07 -6.02 -1.12
N ALA A 53 -14.19 -6.41 -1.73
CA ALA A 53 -14.25 -7.44 -2.76
C ALA A 53 -13.42 -7.11 -4.02
N SER A 54 -12.96 -5.87 -4.19
CA SER A 54 -12.15 -5.41 -5.34
C SER A 54 -10.68 -5.14 -5.01
N SER A 55 -10.16 -5.76 -3.94
CA SER A 55 -8.82 -5.51 -3.39
C SER A 55 -7.65 -5.79 -4.33
N THR A 56 -7.75 -6.75 -5.25
CA THR A 56 -6.64 -7.15 -6.12
C THR A 56 -6.17 -6.03 -7.06
N LYS A 57 -7.10 -5.20 -7.56
CA LYS A 57 -6.73 -4.11 -8.48
C LYS A 57 -6.01 -2.98 -7.74
N MET A 58 -6.43 -2.67 -6.52
CA MET A 58 -5.80 -1.63 -5.71
C MET A 58 -4.38 -2.01 -5.31
N THR A 59 -4.13 -3.29 -5.00
CA THR A 59 -2.84 -3.76 -4.49
C THR A 59 -1.75 -3.94 -5.54
N SER A 60 -2.11 -4.01 -6.82
CA SER A 60 -1.18 -4.36 -7.91
C SER A 60 0.01 -3.40 -8.06
N PHE A 61 -0.13 -2.13 -7.67
CA PHE A 61 0.96 -1.13 -7.69
C PHE A 61 1.15 -0.47 -6.32
N TRP A 62 0.78 -1.18 -5.26
CA TRP A 62 0.91 -0.66 -3.89
C TRP A 62 1.99 -1.40 -3.10
N PHE A 63 2.20 -2.69 -3.36
CA PHE A 63 3.12 -3.52 -2.58
C PHE A 63 4.62 -3.29 -2.83
N GLU A 64 4.99 -3.01 -4.07
CA GLU A 64 6.40 -2.93 -4.47
C GLU A 64 6.85 -1.48 -4.75
N ASP A 65 5.91 -0.53 -4.66
CA ASP A 65 6.08 0.82 -5.17
C ASP A 65 6.16 1.85 -4.03
N CYS A 66 6.86 2.96 -4.26
CA CYS A 66 6.76 4.12 -3.37
C CYS A 66 5.38 4.77 -3.58
N TYR A 67 4.63 5.00 -2.50
CA TYR A 67 3.28 5.55 -2.59
C TYR A 67 3.05 6.71 -1.63
N CYS A 68 2.08 7.56 -1.95
CA CYS A 68 1.58 8.58 -1.05
C CYS A 68 0.12 8.92 -1.37
N VAL A 69 -0.58 9.52 -0.41
CA VAL A 69 -1.91 10.09 -0.65
C VAL A 69 -1.80 11.60 -0.69
N ILE A 70 -2.27 12.21 -1.78
CA ILE A 70 -2.34 13.66 -1.96
C ILE A 70 -3.78 13.98 -2.37
N GLU A 71 -4.43 14.92 -1.66
CA GLU A 71 -5.79 15.35 -1.96
C GLU A 71 -6.77 14.18 -2.18
N ASN A 72 -6.68 13.16 -1.32
CA ASN A 72 -7.52 11.96 -1.36
C ASN A 72 -7.30 11.03 -2.57
N VAL A 73 -6.20 11.22 -3.30
CA VAL A 73 -5.79 10.34 -4.41
C VAL A 73 -4.55 9.57 -3.99
N LEU A 74 -4.59 8.24 -4.16
CA LEU A 74 -3.43 7.37 -3.94
C LEU A 74 -2.54 7.40 -5.17
N TYR A 75 -1.32 7.89 -5.00
CA TYR A 75 -0.28 7.89 -6.01
C TYR A 75 0.72 6.77 -5.76
N SER A 76 1.26 6.24 -6.84
CA SER A 76 2.30 5.21 -6.82
C SER A 76 3.37 5.50 -7.87
N VAL A 77 4.62 5.21 -7.51
CA VAL A 77 5.80 5.40 -8.36
C VAL A 77 6.69 4.17 -8.31
N ASN A 78 6.91 3.59 -9.49
CA ASN A 78 7.89 2.54 -9.73
C ASN A 78 8.35 2.57 -11.19
N ASP A 79 9.59 2.16 -11.44
CA ASP A 79 10.21 2.10 -12.77
C ASP A 79 9.98 3.37 -13.61
N CYS A 80 10.19 4.54 -12.99
CA CYS A 80 10.00 5.86 -13.61
C CYS A 80 8.57 6.13 -14.11
N THR A 81 7.60 5.31 -13.73
CA THR A 81 6.19 5.53 -14.07
C THR A 81 5.45 6.09 -12.88
N PHE A 82 4.73 7.18 -13.10
CA PHE A 82 3.91 7.85 -12.09
C PHE A 82 2.44 7.53 -12.36
N ARG A 83 1.73 7.02 -11.35
CA ARG A 83 0.36 6.52 -11.47
C ARG A 83 -0.51 7.01 -10.33
N TRP A 84 -1.82 7.02 -10.57
CA TRP A 84 -2.82 7.32 -9.57
C TRP A 84 -3.96 6.30 -9.58
N TYR A 85 -4.56 6.06 -8.42
CA TYR A 85 -5.68 5.14 -8.27
C TYR A 85 -7.01 5.87 -8.43
N ASP A 86 -7.75 5.49 -9.47
CA ASP A 86 -9.09 5.98 -9.75
C ASP A 86 -10.11 5.13 -8.97
N THR A 87 -10.63 5.68 -7.88
CA THR A 87 -11.59 5.00 -7.00
C THR A 87 -12.96 4.84 -7.63
N GLU A 88 -13.33 5.68 -8.61
CA GLU A 88 -14.64 5.60 -9.27
C GLU A 88 -14.75 4.38 -10.18
N VAL A 89 -13.67 4.06 -10.90
CA VAL A 89 -13.62 2.88 -11.78
C VAL A 89 -12.83 1.70 -11.18
N ASN A 90 -12.23 1.90 -10.01
CA ASN A 90 -11.43 0.90 -9.29
C ASN A 90 -10.25 0.38 -10.14
N MET A 91 -9.45 1.29 -10.72
CA MET A 91 -8.30 0.98 -11.57
C MET A 91 -7.18 2.01 -11.41
N TRP A 92 -5.94 1.59 -11.70
CA TRP A 92 -4.81 2.49 -11.80
C TRP A 92 -4.76 3.18 -13.17
N ARG A 93 -4.32 4.42 -13.16
CA ARG A 93 -4.14 5.28 -14.33
C ARG A 93 -2.70 5.77 -14.35
N ASP A 94 -2.08 5.74 -15.51
CA ASP A 94 -0.84 6.49 -15.73
C ASP A 94 -1.19 7.99 -15.81
N VAL A 95 -0.24 8.84 -15.43
CA VAL A 95 -0.35 10.31 -15.58
C VAL A 95 -0.05 10.77 -16.99
#